data_AF-A0A0N4XLW0-F1
#
_entry.id   AF-A0A0N4XLW0-F1
#
_cell.length_a   1.000
_cell.length_b   1.000
_cell.length_c   1.000
_cell.angle_alpha   90.00
_cell.angle_beta   90.00
_cell.angle_gamma   90.00
#
_symmetry.space_group_name_H-M   'P 1'
#
loop_
_entity.id
_entity.type
_entity.pdbx_description
1 polymer ?
#
loop_
_entity_poly.entity_id
_entity_poly.type
_entity_poly.pdbx_seq_one_letter_code
_entity_poly.pdbx_strand_id
1 'polypeptide(L)'
;MARLLFALAYVLFIFDEALSQDCANLKEYNDFCDLMNMAKYENDNIPPILKKKPFRGTAKQVEYEKGASDAQQKVADVLKKKQTEERLVALKEALTAEGTVLSQVKEFCEEKKSGREGERCAEVLQRFADAVDALVRAVLALPIESNMRKTIFDAYTDYNYQYLSDENSDLAQLTVALIETVVAALPA
;
A
#
# COMPACT_ATOMS: atom_id res chain seq x y z
N MET A 1 1.05 19.53 18.58
CA MET A 1 0.94 18.43 19.56
C MET A 1 -0.10 17.35 19.18
N ALA A 2 -0.51 17.22 17.91
CA ALA A 2 -1.42 16.13 17.47
C ALA A 2 -0.68 14.93 16.85
N ARG A 3 0.64 15.04 16.60
CA ARG A 3 1.45 14.00 15.93
C ARG A 3 1.89 12.85 16.84
N LEU A 4 1.64 12.94 18.16
CA LEU A 4 2.03 11.91 19.14
C LEU A 4 0.92 10.91 19.47
N LEU A 5 -0.31 11.13 19.00
CA LEU A 5 -1.44 10.26 19.33
C LEU A 5 -1.64 9.10 18.34
N PHE A 6 -1.04 9.17 17.15
CA PHE A 6 -1.13 8.07 16.19
C PHE A 6 -0.35 6.84 16.67
N ALA A 7 0.82 7.01 17.29
CA ALA A 7 1.65 5.88 17.73
C ALA A 7 1.02 4.99 18.83
N LEU A 8 0.06 5.50 19.61
CA LEU A 8 -0.51 4.79 20.76
C LEU A 8 -1.76 3.96 20.43
N ALA A 9 -2.42 4.21 19.29
CA ALA A 9 -3.58 3.43 18.86
C ALA A 9 -3.20 2.09 18.18
N TYR A 10 -1.96 1.95 17.71
CA TYR A 10 -1.48 0.77 16.97
C TYR A 10 -1.33 -0.50 17.82
N VAL A 11 -1.33 -0.38 19.15
CA VAL A 11 -0.99 -1.52 20.04
C VAL A 11 -2.21 -2.42 20.36
N LEU A 12 -3.44 -2.03 20.00
CA LEU A 12 -4.62 -2.63 20.66
C LEU A 12 -5.65 -3.38 19.82
N PHE A 13 -5.54 -3.55 18.50
CA PHE A 13 -6.67 -4.13 17.75
C PHE A 13 -6.35 -5.31 16.82
N ILE A 14 -6.56 -6.50 17.41
CA ILE A 14 -7.25 -7.69 16.90
C ILE A 14 -6.47 -8.62 15.95
N PHE A 15 -6.05 -9.74 16.56
CA PHE A 15 -5.85 -11.04 15.94
C PHE A 15 -7.06 -11.44 15.10
N ASP A 16 -6.88 -11.44 13.78
CA ASP A 16 -7.74 -12.18 12.87
C ASP A 16 -7.19 -13.61 12.76
N GLU A 17 -7.90 -14.59 13.32
CA GLU A 17 -7.42 -15.97 13.46
C GLU A 17 -7.03 -16.61 12.11
N ALA A 18 -7.66 -16.18 11.01
CA ALA A 18 -7.36 -16.66 9.66
C ALA A 18 -5.96 -16.22 9.17
N LEU A 19 -5.58 -14.97 9.42
CA LEU A 19 -4.24 -14.47 9.12
C LEU A 19 -3.21 -15.02 10.11
N SER A 20 -3.62 -15.26 11.36
CA SER A 20 -2.75 -15.86 12.38
C SER A 20 -2.27 -17.27 12.01
N GLN A 21 -3.10 -18.07 11.31
CA GLN A 21 -2.71 -19.41 10.84
C GLN A 21 -1.77 -19.35 9.64
N ASP A 22 -2.01 -18.46 8.68
CA ASP A 22 -1.15 -18.29 7.50
C ASP A 22 0.23 -17.71 7.89
N CYS A 23 0.25 -16.86 8.92
CA CYS A 23 1.46 -16.29 9.52
C CYS A 23 2.17 -17.19 10.55
N ALA A 24 1.52 -18.24 11.07
CA ALA A 24 2.13 -19.16 12.04
C ALA A 24 3.38 -19.88 11.48
N ASN A 25 3.46 -20.03 10.16
CA ASN A 25 4.59 -20.64 9.45
C ASN A 25 5.72 -19.64 9.13
N LEU A 26 5.59 -18.37 9.53
CA LEU A 26 6.48 -17.26 9.17
C LEU A 26 7.24 -16.65 10.36
N LYS A 27 7.40 -17.40 11.46
CA LYS A 27 8.08 -16.95 12.69
C LYS A 27 9.49 -16.35 12.51
N GLU A 28 10.13 -16.61 11.37
CA GLU A 28 11.44 -16.04 11.03
C GLU A 28 11.37 -14.58 10.54
N TYR A 29 10.19 -14.07 10.17
CA TYR A 29 9.97 -12.71 9.65
C TYR A 29 8.82 -12.04 10.40
N ASN A 30 8.98 -11.83 11.71
CA ASN A 30 7.91 -11.27 12.56
C ASN A 30 7.31 -9.97 11.99
N ASP A 31 8.15 -9.09 11.45
CA ASP A 31 7.70 -7.82 10.89
C ASP A 31 6.87 -7.99 9.61
N PHE A 32 7.10 -9.06 8.83
CA PHE A 32 6.43 -9.27 7.55
C PHE A 32 4.91 -9.37 7.71
N CYS A 33 4.46 -10.15 8.70
CA CYS A 33 3.03 -10.37 8.92
C CYS A 33 2.31 -9.13 9.43
N ASP A 34 2.94 -8.38 10.34
CA ASP A 34 2.39 -7.11 10.81
C ASP A 34 2.25 -6.12 9.64
N LEU A 35 3.24 -6.07 8.75
CA LEU A 35 3.21 -5.21 7.56
C LEU A 35 2.13 -5.66 6.56
N MET A 36 1.99 -6.96 6.31
CA MET A 36 0.92 -7.47 5.44
C MET A 36 -0.48 -7.20 6.03
N ASN A 37 -0.62 -7.27 7.36
CA ASN A 37 -1.87 -6.91 8.04
C ASN A 37 -2.17 -5.42 7.91
N MET A 38 -1.17 -4.55 8.01
CA MET A 38 -1.32 -3.12 7.76
C MET A 38 -1.76 -2.86 6.31
N ALA A 39 -1.06 -3.47 5.33
CA ALA A 39 -1.39 -3.33 3.91
C ALA A 39 -2.82 -3.79 3.61
N LYS A 40 -3.23 -4.93 4.19
CA LYS A 40 -4.59 -5.44 4.06
C LYS A 40 -5.62 -4.51 4.71
N TYR A 41 -5.35 -4.01 5.91
CA TYR A 41 -6.25 -3.09 6.60
C TYR A 41 -6.52 -1.84 5.76
N GLU A 42 -5.47 -1.23 5.20
CA GLU A 42 -5.65 -0.05 4.36
C GLU A 42 -6.45 -0.38 3.09
N ASN A 43 -6.13 -1.50 2.43
CA ASN A 43 -6.88 -1.99 1.28
C ASN A 43 -8.36 -2.23 1.55
N ASP A 44 -8.70 -2.88 2.66
CA ASP A 44 -10.10 -3.15 3.05
C ASP A 44 -10.90 -1.84 3.22
N ASN A 45 -10.22 -0.72 3.52
CA ASN A 45 -10.83 0.59 3.73
C ASN A 45 -10.89 1.48 2.47
N ILE A 46 -10.21 1.13 1.38
CA ILE A 46 -10.22 1.90 0.12
C ILE A 46 -11.58 1.80 -0.61
N PRO A 47 -12.14 0.61 -0.93
CA PRO A 47 -13.40 0.50 -1.67
C PRO A 47 -14.59 1.23 -1.01
N PRO A 48 -14.77 1.20 0.33
CA PRO A 48 -15.81 2.00 0.99
C PRO A 48 -15.70 3.51 0.77
N ILE A 49 -14.49 4.05 0.55
CA ILE A 49 -14.28 5.48 0.26
C ILE A 49 -14.60 5.78 -1.20
N LEU A 50 -14.23 4.89 -2.11
CA LEU A 50 -14.56 4.99 -3.54
C LEU A 50 -16.08 4.95 -3.82
N LYS A 51 -16.89 4.44 -2.88
CA LYS A 51 -18.37 4.51 -2.91
C LYS A 51 -18.95 5.86 -2.50
N LYS A 52 -18.12 6.79 -2.01
CA LYS A 52 -18.54 8.12 -1.53
C LYS A 52 -18.20 9.20 -2.57
N LYS A 53 -18.70 10.43 -2.36
CA LYS A 53 -18.22 11.58 -3.15
C LYS A 53 -16.72 11.79 -2.88
N PRO A 54 -15.93 12.23 -3.88
CA PRO A 54 -16.32 12.64 -5.24
C PRO A 54 -16.53 11.50 -6.24
N PHE A 55 -16.14 10.27 -5.92
CA PHE A 55 -16.15 9.13 -6.85
C PHE A 55 -17.55 8.63 -7.22
N ARG A 56 -18.51 8.75 -6.30
CA ARG A 56 -19.87 8.24 -6.48
C ARG A 56 -20.59 8.87 -7.68
N GLY A 57 -21.11 8.02 -8.56
CA GLY A 57 -21.86 8.40 -9.75
C GLY A 57 -20.98 8.82 -10.93
N THR A 58 -19.66 8.72 -10.81
CA THR A 58 -18.73 8.93 -11.93
C THR A 58 -18.75 7.72 -12.86
N ALA A 59 -18.47 7.94 -14.15
CA ALA A 59 -18.37 6.84 -15.12
C ALA A 59 -17.29 5.81 -14.76
N LYS A 60 -16.25 6.23 -14.03
CA LYS A 60 -15.11 5.39 -13.61
C LYS A 60 -15.26 4.78 -12.22
N GLN A 61 -16.34 5.06 -11.48
CA GLN A 61 -16.52 4.55 -10.10
C GLN A 61 -16.37 3.02 -10.02
N VAL A 62 -17.06 2.30 -10.92
CA VAL A 62 -17.04 0.83 -10.96
C VAL A 62 -15.65 0.30 -11.27
N GLU A 63 -14.90 1.00 -12.11
CA GLU A 63 -13.52 0.63 -12.46
C GLU A 63 -12.59 0.77 -11.25
N TYR A 64 -12.65 1.89 -10.53
CA TYR A 64 -11.84 2.09 -9.32
C TYR A 64 -12.18 1.07 -8.23
N GLU A 65 -13.47 0.83 -8.00
CA GLU A 65 -13.90 -0.15 -6.99
C GLU A 65 -13.46 -1.57 -7.33
N LYS A 66 -13.58 -1.96 -8.60
CA LYS A 66 -13.13 -3.26 -9.07
C LYS A 66 -11.61 -3.38 -8.96
N GLY A 67 -10.87 -2.38 -9.45
CA GLY A 67 -9.42 -2.37 -9.37
C GLY A 67 -8.92 -2.46 -7.92
N ALA A 68 -9.51 -1.69 -7.01
CA ALA A 68 -9.15 -1.75 -5.59
C ALA A 68 -9.48 -3.12 -4.97
N SER A 69 -10.60 -3.74 -5.35
CA SER A 69 -10.94 -5.10 -4.88
C SER A 69 -9.98 -6.15 -5.44
N ASP A 70 -9.55 -6.00 -6.69
CA ASP A 70 -8.56 -6.89 -7.32
C ASP A 70 -7.19 -6.73 -6.63
N ALA A 71 -6.75 -5.51 -6.31
CA ALA A 71 -5.53 -5.24 -5.55
C ALA A 71 -5.58 -5.85 -4.14
N GLN A 72 -6.68 -5.66 -3.42
CA GLN A 72 -6.94 -6.28 -2.12
C GLN A 72 -6.82 -7.82 -2.18
N GLN A 73 -7.37 -8.45 -3.22
CA GLN A 73 -7.26 -9.90 -3.39
C GLN A 73 -5.81 -10.33 -3.61
N LYS A 74 -5.03 -9.56 -4.38
CA LYS A 74 -3.60 -9.82 -4.60
C LYS A 74 -2.79 -9.68 -3.32
N VAL A 75 -3.06 -8.68 -2.48
CA VAL A 75 -2.45 -8.53 -1.15
C VAL A 75 -2.75 -9.76 -0.29
N ALA A 76 -3.99 -10.24 -0.27
CA ALA A 76 -4.36 -11.45 0.46
C ALA A 76 -3.67 -12.72 -0.09
N ASP A 77 -3.43 -12.78 -1.40
CA ASP A 77 -2.77 -13.93 -2.04
C ASP A 77 -1.29 -14.07 -1.68
N VAL A 78 -0.62 -12.98 -1.28
CA VAL A 78 0.77 -13.00 -0.79
C VAL A 78 0.92 -13.93 0.42
N LEU A 79 -0.02 -13.86 1.36
CA LEU A 79 0.04 -14.62 2.61
C LEU A 79 -0.22 -16.11 2.42
N LYS A 80 -0.86 -16.48 1.30
CA LYS A 80 -1.05 -17.89 0.91
C LYS A 80 0.22 -18.54 0.38
N LYS A 81 1.25 -17.75 0.03
CA LYS A 81 2.50 -18.26 -0.54
C LYS A 81 3.41 -18.79 0.56
N LYS A 82 4.08 -19.91 0.28
CA LYS A 82 4.92 -20.61 1.28
C LYS A 82 6.40 -20.33 1.09
N GLN A 83 6.83 -20.20 -0.15
CA GLN A 83 8.22 -19.96 -0.50
C GLN A 83 8.49 -18.45 -0.65
N THR A 84 9.70 -18.01 -0.31
CA THR A 84 10.08 -16.60 -0.44
C THR A 84 9.95 -16.11 -1.87
N GLU A 85 10.42 -16.89 -2.85
CA GLU A 85 10.33 -16.52 -4.28
C GLU A 85 8.87 -16.29 -4.72
N GLU A 86 7.97 -17.24 -4.38
CA GLU A 86 6.53 -17.10 -4.65
C GLU A 86 5.92 -15.87 -3.96
N ARG A 87 6.38 -15.52 -2.75
CA ARG A 87 5.94 -14.30 -2.04
C ARG A 87 6.41 -13.05 -2.77
N LEU A 88 7.64 -13.01 -3.26
CA LEU A 88 8.17 -11.85 -3.99
C LEU A 88 7.42 -11.63 -5.31
N VAL A 89 7.10 -12.71 -6.03
CA VAL A 89 6.25 -12.63 -7.22
C VAL A 89 4.85 -12.13 -6.86
N ALA A 90 4.23 -12.66 -5.81
CA ALA A 90 2.91 -12.20 -5.37
C ALA A 90 2.91 -10.73 -4.88
N LEU A 91 3.97 -10.29 -4.20
CA LEU A 91 4.15 -8.90 -3.77
C LEU A 91 4.29 -7.97 -4.97
N LYS A 92 5.00 -8.40 -6.03
CA LYS A 92 5.09 -7.65 -7.29
C LYS A 92 3.73 -7.50 -7.95
N GLU A 93 2.93 -8.56 -8.01
CA GLU A 93 1.57 -8.50 -8.53
C GLU A 93 0.69 -7.56 -7.71
N ALA A 94 0.77 -7.63 -6.37
CA ALA A 94 0.03 -6.76 -5.47
C ALA A 94 0.42 -5.29 -5.68
N LEU A 95 1.72 -4.95 -5.61
CA LEU A 95 2.24 -3.60 -5.84
C LEU A 95 1.86 -3.05 -7.22
N THR A 96 1.88 -3.89 -8.26
CA THR A 96 1.48 -3.50 -9.62
C THR A 96 -0.03 -3.15 -9.67
N ALA A 97 -0.87 -3.96 -9.02
CA ALA A 97 -2.30 -3.71 -8.93
C ALA A 97 -2.59 -2.41 -8.15
N GLU A 98 -1.96 -2.21 -6.99
CA GLU A 98 -2.05 -0.97 -6.21
C GLU A 98 -1.67 0.25 -7.06
N GLY A 99 -0.50 0.20 -7.71
CA GLY A 99 0.02 1.31 -8.51
C GLY A 99 -0.88 1.67 -9.68
N THR A 100 -1.51 0.67 -10.30
CA THR A 100 -2.47 0.88 -11.39
C THR A 100 -3.67 1.69 -10.90
N VAL A 101 -4.30 1.27 -9.79
CA VAL A 101 -5.50 1.93 -9.26
C VAL A 101 -5.16 3.29 -8.68
N LEU A 102 -4.05 3.39 -7.94
CA LEU A 102 -3.54 4.66 -7.41
C LEU A 102 -3.33 5.68 -8.53
N SER A 103 -2.70 5.29 -9.65
CA SER A 103 -2.48 6.19 -10.79
C SER A 103 -3.79 6.73 -11.35
N GLN A 104 -4.78 5.85 -11.54
CA GLN A 104 -6.11 6.24 -12.02
C GLN A 104 -6.86 7.17 -11.04
N VAL A 105 -6.79 6.87 -9.74
CA VAL A 105 -7.43 7.68 -8.68
C VAL A 105 -6.73 9.03 -8.53
N LYS A 106 -5.40 9.07 -8.63
CA LYS A 106 -4.59 10.29 -8.64
C LYS A 106 -5.03 11.23 -9.74
N GLU A 107 -5.05 10.75 -11.00
CA GLU A 107 -5.49 11.55 -12.15
C GLU A 107 -6.88 12.16 -11.93
N PHE A 108 -7.82 11.38 -11.40
CA PHE A 108 -9.15 11.88 -11.09
C PHE A 108 -9.15 12.95 -9.99
N CYS A 109 -8.30 12.79 -8.98
CA CYS A 109 -8.23 13.68 -7.84
C CYS A 109 -7.50 15.00 -8.11
N GLU A 110 -6.69 15.08 -9.18
CA GLU A 110 -6.01 16.32 -9.58
C GLU A 110 -6.98 17.47 -9.85
N GLU A 111 -8.20 17.18 -10.32
CA GLU A 111 -9.24 18.17 -10.60
C GLU A 111 -10.07 18.55 -9.35
N LYS A 112 -9.87 17.87 -8.22
CA LYS A 112 -10.74 17.92 -7.04
C LYS A 112 -10.04 18.44 -5.79
N LYS A 113 -9.16 19.44 -5.92
CA LYS A 113 -8.26 19.89 -4.82
C LYS A 113 -8.91 20.68 -3.68
N SER A 114 -10.22 20.96 -3.70
CA SER A 114 -10.84 21.87 -2.72
C SER A 114 -12.09 21.30 -2.04
N GLY A 115 -12.36 21.80 -0.83
CA GLY A 115 -13.51 21.42 -0.01
C GLY A 115 -13.53 19.93 0.36
N ARG A 116 -14.73 19.42 0.66
CA ARG A 116 -14.94 18.02 1.07
C ARG A 116 -14.53 17.01 0.00
N GLU A 117 -14.55 17.39 -1.27
CA GLU A 117 -14.11 16.50 -2.36
C GLU A 117 -12.60 16.32 -2.32
N GLY A 118 -11.85 17.40 -2.09
CA GLY A 118 -10.39 17.35 -1.89
C GLY A 118 -9.98 16.58 -0.65
N GLU A 119 -10.68 16.76 0.48
CA GLU A 119 -10.43 15.98 1.69
C GLU A 119 -10.58 14.47 1.46
N ARG A 120 -11.60 14.05 0.69
CA ARG A 120 -11.84 12.63 0.38
C ARG A 120 -10.85 12.07 -0.63
N CYS A 121 -10.45 12.89 -1.59
CA CYS A 121 -9.35 12.55 -2.50
C CYS A 121 -8.03 12.37 -1.74
N ALA A 122 -7.69 13.29 -0.84
CA ALA A 122 -6.51 13.16 0.01
C ALA A 122 -6.58 11.91 0.90
N GLU A 123 -7.76 11.61 1.48
CA GLU A 123 -7.96 10.41 2.30
C GLU A 123 -7.69 9.12 1.52
N VAL A 124 -8.25 8.96 0.32
CA VAL A 124 -8.03 7.72 -0.45
C VAL A 124 -6.59 7.61 -0.96
N LEU A 125 -5.97 8.72 -1.39
CA LEU A 125 -4.57 8.72 -1.85
C LEU A 125 -3.61 8.38 -0.70
N GLN A 126 -3.88 8.90 0.51
CA GLN A 126 -3.11 8.55 1.70
C GLN A 126 -3.21 7.05 2.01
N ARG A 127 -4.41 6.45 1.93
CA ARG A 127 -4.56 5.02 2.18
C ARG A 127 -3.82 4.13 1.19
N PHE A 128 -3.83 4.50 -0.09
CA PHE A 128 -2.98 3.82 -1.07
C PHE A 128 -1.50 3.95 -0.73
N ALA A 129 -1.04 5.13 -0.33
CA ALA A 129 0.35 5.34 0.09
C ALA A 129 0.72 4.52 1.33
N ASP A 130 -0.17 4.44 2.32
CA ASP A 130 0.04 3.65 3.53
C ASP A 130 0.04 2.14 3.23
N ALA A 131 -0.84 1.68 2.34
CA ALA A 131 -0.84 0.29 1.87
C ALA A 131 0.48 -0.05 1.16
N VAL A 132 0.95 0.82 0.28
CA VAL A 132 2.19 0.64 -0.47
C VAL A 132 3.42 0.70 0.43
N ASP A 133 3.48 1.63 1.38
CA ASP A 133 4.53 1.69 2.41
C ASP A 133 4.69 0.33 3.11
N ALA A 134 3.56 -0.21 3.57
CA ALA A 134 3.53 -1.49 4.25
C ALA A 134 3.99 -2.64 3.33
N LEU A 135 3.55 -2.69 2.07
CA LEU A 135 3.98 -3.70 1.10
C LEU A 135 5.48 -3.62 0.78
N VAL A 136 6.03 -2.41 0.59
CA VAL A 136 7.46 -2.22 0.31
C VAL A 136 8.32 -2.64 1.50
N ARG A 137 7.89 -2.29 2.71
CA ARG A 137 8.56 -2.75 3.94
C ARG A 137 8.44 -4.26 4.10
N ALA A 138 7.31 -4.87 3.70
CA ALA A 138 7.16 -6.32 3.72
C ALA A 138 8.15 -7.00 2.76
N VAL A 139 8.40 -6.43 1.58
CA VAL A 139 9.49 -6.89 0.69
C VAL A 139 10.85 -6.81 1.39
N LEU A 140 11.15 -5.70 2.06
CA LEU A 140 12.42 -5.52 2.78
C LEU A 140 12.57 -6.47 3.99
N ALA A 141 11.48 -6.93 4.59
CA ALA A 141 11.51 -7.89 5.68
C ALA A 141 11.88 -9.32 5.23
N LEU A 142 11.71 -9.65 3.95
CA LEU A 142 12.06 -10.95 3.39
C LEU A 142 13.57 -11.11 3.12
N PRO A 143 14.09 -12.35 3.04
CA PRO A 143 15.49 -12.61 2.73
C PRO A 143 15.72 -12.46 1.21
N ILE A 144 15.88 -11.22 0.76
CA ILE A 144 16.13 -10.87 -0.65
C ILE A 144 17.62 -10.65 -0.94
N GLU A 145 18.00 -10.72 -2.21
CA GLU A 145 19.36 -10.46 -2.69
C GLU A 145 19.86 -9.05 -2.31
N SER A 146 21.17 -8.90 -2.09
CA SER A 146 21.75 -7.65 -1.58
C SER A 146 21.58 -6.45 -2.53
N ASN A 147 21.69 -6.68 -3.84
CA ASN A 147 21.44 -5.68 -4.88
C ASN A 147 19.96 -5.23 -4.88
N MET A 148 19.02 -6.19 -4.83
CA MET A 148 17.58 -5.91 -4.76
C MET A 148 17.25 -5.11 -3.50
N ARG A 149 17.76 -5.55 -2.34
CA ARG A 149 17.60 -4.83 -1.07
C ARG A 149 18.09 -3.40 -1.15
N LYS A 150 19.27 -3.18 -1.71
CA LYS A 150 19.84 -1.84 -1.85
C LYS A 150 18.95 -0.95 -2.71
N THR A 151 18.55 -1.41 -3.90
CA THR A 151 17.68 -0.64 -4.80
C THR A 151 16.36 -0.25 -4.13
N ILE A 152 15.70 -1.20 -3.47
CA ILE A 152 14.41 -0.96 -2.80
C ILE A 152 14.59 -0.03 -1.59
N PHE A 153 15.63 -0.23 -0.79
CA PHE A 153 15.89 0.59 0.39
C PHE A 153 16.27 2.02 0.03
N ASP A 154 17.09 2.22 -1.01
CA ASP A 154 17.48 3.54 -1.50
C ASP A 154 16.24 4.30 -2.02
N ALA A 155 15.38 3.63 -2.82
CA ALA A 155 14.13 4.21 -3.30
C ALA A 155 13.15 4.56 -2.16
N TYR A 156 13.03 3.67 -1.17
CA TYR A 156 12.18 3.90 0.00
C TYR A 156 12.70 5.04 0.89
N THR A 157 14.02 5.18 1.00
CA THR A 157 14.65 6.29 1.75
C THR A 157 14.43 7.61 1.04
N ASP A 158 14.59 7.65 -0.29
CA ASP A 158 14.35 8.84 -1.10
C ASP A 158 12.88 9.27 -1.07
N TYR A 159 11.95 8.32 -1.22
CA TYR A 159 10.52 8.54 -1.01
C TYR A 159 10.22 9.23 0.32
N ASN A 160 10.73 8.69 1.43
CA ASN A 160 10.52 9.26 2.76
C ASN A 160 11.19 10.63 2.92
N TYR A 161 12.38 10.82 2.35
CA TYR A 161 13.06 12.11 2.37
C TYR A 161 12.22 13.17 1.66
N GLN A 162 11.77 12.89 0.44
CA GLN A 162 10.94 13.83 -0.33
C GLN A 162 9.62 14.13 0.38
N TYR A 163 8.91 13.11 0.87
CA TYR A 163 7.64 13.28 1.59
C TYR A 163 7.78 14.10 2.88
N LEU A 164 8.86 13.90 3.64
CA LEU A 164 9.06 14.58 4.92
C LEU A 164 9.69 15.97 4.81
N SER A 165 10.47 16.22 3.75
CA SER A 165 11.22 17.47 3.59
C SER A 165 10.50 18.53 2.77
N ASP A 166 9.57 18.14 1.89
CA ASP A 166 8.78 19.08 1.09
C ASP A 166 7.30 19.06 1.50
N GLU A 167 6.85 20.16 2.09
CA GLU A 167 5.45 20.36 2.49
C GLU A 167 4.46 20.35 1.31
N ASN A 168 4.95 20.52 0.09
CA ASN A 168 4.16 20.49 -1.14
C ASN A 168 4.37 19.22 -1.97
N SER A 169 5.02 18.20 -1.41
CA SER A 169 5.25 16.94 -2.12
C SER A 169 3.93 16.30 -2.57
N ASP A 170 3.91 15.84 -3.83
CA ASP A 170 2.81 15.04 -4.36
C ASP A 170 2.97 13.59 -3.88
N LEU A 171 2.37 13.29 -2.73
CA LEU A 171 2.41 11.96 -2.12
C LEU A 171 2.02 10.84 -3.10
N ALA A 172 0.98 11.06 -3.92
CA ALA A 172 0.52 10.05 -4.85
C ALA A 172 1.56 9.80 -5.96
N GLN A 173 2.17 10.87 -6.49
CA GLN A 173 3.24 10.75 -7.47
C GLN A 173 4.49 10.05 -6.90
N LEU A 174 4.89 10.42 -5.68
CA LEU A 174 6.01 9.78 -4.99
C LEU A 174 5.75 8.28 -4.76
N THR A 175 4.53 7.94 -4.37
CA THR A 175 4.11 6.55 -4.15
C THR A 175 4.15 5.75 -5.46
N VAL A 176 3.67 6.31 -6.58
CA VAL A 176 3.75 5.66 -7.89
C VAL A 176 5.22 5.40 -8.28
N ALA A 177 6.11 6.39 -8.12
CA ALA A 177 7.52 6.24 -8.44
C ALA A 177 8.22 5.17 -7.56
N LEU A 178 7.85 5.09 -6.28
CA LEU A 178 8.31 4.03 -5.38
C LEU A 178 7.87 2.64 -5.89
N ILE A 179 6.58 2.48 -6.23
CA ILE A 179 6.04 1.22 -6.76
C ILE A 179 6.81 0.79 -8.02
N GLU A 180 6.97 1.68 -9.00
CA GLU A 180 7.66 1.38 -10.25
C GLU A 180 9.08 0.85 -10.00
N THR A 181 9.81 1.49 -9.09
CA THR A 181 11.18 1.09 -8.75
C THR A 181 11.22 -0.27 -8.06
N VAL A 182 10.31 -0.52 -7.11
CA VAL A 182 10.26 -1.79 -6.37
C VAL A 182 9.81 -2.93 -7.28
N VAL A 183 8.78 -2.72 -8.11
CA VAL A 183 8.29 -3.71 -9.08
C VAL A 183 9.38 -4.09 -10.09
N ALA A 184 10.19 -3.12 -10.53
CA ALA A 184 11.31 -3.38 -11.43
C ALA A 184 12.44 -4.18 -10.77
N ALA A 185 12.64 -4.03 -9.46
CA ALA A 185 13.65 -4.77 -8.70
C ALA A 185 13.21 -6.20 -8.36
N LEU A 186 11.91 -6.47 -8.25
CA LEU A 186 11.36 -7.78 -7.91
C LEU A 186 11.44 -8.79 -9.07
N PRO A 187 11.59 -10.09 -8.78
CA PRO A 187 11.70 -11.14 -9.79
C PRO A 187 10.47 -11.18 -10.71
N ALA A 188 10.65 -11.75 -11.90
CA ALA A 188 9.58 -11.93 -12.88
C ALA A 188 8.54 -12.94 -12.41
#